data_AF-A0AAW6JYU1-F1
#
_entry.id   AF-A0AAW6JYU1-F1
#
_cell.length_a   1.000
_cell.length_b   1.000
_cell.length_c   1.000
_cell.angle_alpha   90.00
_cell.angle_beta   90.00
_cell.angle_gamma   90.00
#
_symmetry.space_group_name_H-M   'P 1'
#
loop_
_entity.id
_entity.type
_entity.pdbx_description
1 polymer ?
#
loop_
_entity_poly.entity_id
_entity_poly.type
_entity_poly.pdbx_seq_one_letter_code
_entity_poly.pdbx_strand_id
1 'polypeptide(L)'
;MCITKTELEQKVQELRSLKAMKEELENEVKAVEHEVILYMTEHNLDSEITDSAKITYKAQSRTTLDKDKLKDILGDDLKPFERTTSYNVLRIR
;
A
#
# COMPACT_ATOMS: atom_id res chain seq x y z
N MET A 1 -16.33 -7.97 -25.14
CA MET A 1 -16.54 -6.79 -26.00
C MET A 1 -15.27 -5.98 -26.01
N CYS A 2 -14.72 -5.67 -27.18
CA CYS A 2 -13.57 -4.78 -27.29
C CYS A 2 -14.09 -3.35 -27.44
N ILE A 3 -13.69 -2.45 -26.56
CA ILE A 3 -14.02 -1.03 -26.67
C ILE A 3 -13.28 -0.40 -27.85
N THR A 4 -13.86 0.64 -28.43
CA THR A 4 -13.24 1.47 -29.45
C THR A 4 -12.12 2.34 -28.86
N LYS A 5 -11.26 2.91 -29.70
CA LYS A 5 -10.21 3.84 -29.27
C LYS A 5 -10.79 5.07 -28.57
N THR A 6 -11.94 5.57 -29.02
CA THR A 6 -12.61 6.73 -28.42
C THR A 6 -13.13 6.41 -27.03
N GLU A 7 -13.73 5.24 -26.84
CA GLU A 7 -14.19 4.77 -25.52
C GLU A 7 -13.00 4.48 -24.59
N LEU A 8 -11.88 3.97 -25.11
CA LEU A 8 -10.65 3.81 -24.34
C LEU A 8 -10.14 5.15 -23.82
N GLU A 9 -10.11 6.19 -24.66
CA GLU A 9 -9.71 7.54 -24.25
C GLU A 9 -10.64 8.08 -23.15
N GLN A 10 -11.96 7.92 -23.30
CA GLN A 10 -12.92 8.30 -22.26
C GLN A 10 -12.66 7.56 -20.94
N LYS A 11 -12.37 6.26 -20.99
CA LYS A 11 -12.03 5.45 -19.81
C LYS A 11 -10.70 5.88 -19.18
N VAL A 12 -9.71 6.29 -19.98
CA VAL A 12 -8.45 6.85 -19.48
C VAL A 12 -8.70 8.15 -18.72
N GLN A 13 -9.54 9.05 -19.24
CA GLN A 13 -9.88 10.30 -18.56
C GLN A 13 -10.68 10.05 -17.27
N GLU A 14 -11.67 9.16 -17.31
CA GLU A 14 -12.43 8.73 -16.13
C GLU A 14 -11.49 8.19 -15.05
N LEU A 15 -10.55 7.31 -15.42
CA LEU A 15 -9.57 6.73 -14.50
C LEU A 15 -8.64 7.79 -13.88
N ARG A 16 -8.23 8.82 -14.64
CA ARG A 16 -7.43 9.94 -14.11
C ARG A 16 -8.22 10.74 -13.08
N SER A 17 -9.47 11.07 -13.37
CA SER A 17 -10.35 11.78 -12.42
C SER A 17 -10.57 10.97 -11.14
N LEU A 18 -10.84 9.68 -11.26
CA LEU A 18 -11.02 8.79 -10.10
C LEU A 18 -9.75 8.69 -9.24
N LYS A 19 -8.56 8.70 -9.87
CA LYS A 19 -7.29 8.70 -9.13
C LYS A 19 -7.07 9.98 -8.34
N ALA A 20 -7.39 11.14 -8.92
CA ALA A 20 -7.29 12.42 -8.23
C ALA A 20 -8.23 12.47 -7.01
N MET A 21 -9.50 12.08 -7.19
CA MET A 21 -10.45 12.00 -6.07
C MET A 21 -10.02 11.00 -4.99
N LYS A 22 -9.43 9.86 -5.40
CA LYS A 22 -8.90 8.88 -4.47
C LYS A 22 -7.73 9.45 -3.65
N GLU A 23 -6.83 10.20 -4.27
CA GLU A 23 -5.70 10.83 -3.58
C GLU A 23 -6.16 11.87 -2.55
N GLU A 24 -7.15 12.69 -2.89
CA GLU A 24 -7.78 13.63 -1.96
C GLU A 24 -8.39 12.90 -0.76
N LEU A 25 -9.19 11.86 -1.01
CA LEU A 25 -9.80 11.06 0.06
C LEU A 25 -8.76 10.33 0.91
N GLU A 26 -7.68 9.80 0.30
CA GLU A 26 -6.58 9.18 1.05
C GLU A 26 -5.89 10.17 1.99
N ASN A 27 -5.81 11.46 1.62
CA ASN A 27 -5.25 12.48 2.49
C ASN A 27 -6.20 12.81 3.65
N GLU A 28 -7.51 12.90 3.41
CA GLU A 28 -8.51 13.09 4.46
C GLU A 28 -8.52 11.92 5.45
N VAL A 29 -8.46 10.68 4.94
CA VAL A 29 -8.37 9.47 5.78
C VAL A 29 -7.13 9.53 6.67
N LYS A 30 -5.97 9.86 6.12
CA LYS A 30 -4.73 10.01 6.91
C LYS A 30 -4.82 11.09 7.98
N ALA A 31 -5.52 12.20 7.70
CA ALA A 31 -5.72 13.25 8.70
C ALA A 31 -6.53 12.73 9.89
N VAL A 32 -7.62 12.00 9.62
CA VAL A 32 -8.45 11.37 10.68
C VAL A 32 -7.67 10.27 11.42
N GLU A 33 -6.92 9.43 10.72
CA GLU A 33 -6.06 8.42 11.34
C GLU A 33 -5.03 9.06 12.28
N HIS A 34 -4.46 10.21 11.90
CA HIS A 34 -3.52 10.94 12.72
C HIS A 34 -4.17 11.46 14.02
N GLU A 35 -5.41 11.94 13.97
CA GLU A 35 -6.14 12.35 15.19
C GLU A 35 -6.35 11.17 16.15
N VAL A 36 -6.67 9.98 15.63
CA VAL A 36 -6.79 8.76 16.45
C VAL A 36 -5.44 8.38 17.07
N ILE A 37 -4.35 8.47 16.30
CA ILE A 37 -3.00 8.20 16.81
C ILE A 37 -2.59 9.20 17.88
N LEU A 38 -2.89 10.49 17.70
CA LEU A 38 -2.63 11.53 18.70
C LEU A 38 -3.35 11.20 20.01
N TYR A 39 -4.64 10.86 19.96
CA TYR A 39 -5.39 10.42 21.14
C TYR A 39 -4.71 9.24 21.85
N MET A 40 -4.39 8.17 21.10
CA MET A 40 -3.73 6.99 21.68
C MET A 40 -2.37 7.36 22.31
N THR A 41 -1.62 8.29 21.71
CA THR A 41 -0.29 8.70 22.17
C THR A 41 -0.37 9.61 23.40
N GLU A 42 -1.24 10.62 23.41
CA GLU A 42 -1.46 11.52 24.55
C GLU A 42 -1.91 10.77 25.79
N HIS A 43 -2.72 9.72 25.60
CA HIS A 43 -3.21 8.86 26.67
C HIS A 43 -2.29 7.67 26.99
N ASN A 44 -1.17 7.50 26.27
CA ASN A 44 -0.25 6.35 26.39
C ASN A 44 -0.96 4.98 26.32
N LEU A 45 -1.89 4.86 25.37
CA LEU A 45 -2.73 3.69 25.18
C LEU A 45 -2.16 2.78 24.09
N ASP A 46 -2.17 1.49 24.42
CA ASP A 46 -1.80 0.39 23.53
C ASP A 46 -3.04 -0.22 22.86
N SER A 47 -4.20 -0.11 23.52
CA SER A 47 -5.48 -0.61 23.06
C SER A 47 -6.61 0.19 23.72
N GLU A 48 -7.67 0.44 22.96
CA GLU A 48 -8.91 1.09 23.42
C GLU A 48 -10.10 0.34 22.82
N ILE A 49 -11.22 0.24 23.54
CA ILE A 49 -12.46 -0.37 23.03
C ILE A 49 -13.57 0.66 23.13
N THR A 50 -14.20 0.97 22.00
CA THR A 50 -15.39 1.80 21.90
C THR A 50 -16.62 0.91 21.69
N ASP A 51 -17.81 1.53 21.69
CA ASP A 51 -19.08 0.83 21.42
C ASP A 51 -19.11 0.11 20.06
N SER A 52 -18.28 0.54 19.10
CA SER A 52 -18.28 0.06 17.72
C SER A 52 -17.00 -0.65 17.30
N ALA A 53 -15.87 -0.45 17.98
CA ALA A 53 -14.58 -0.94 17.51
C ALA A 53 -13.55 -1.17 18.63
N LYS A 54 -12.54 -1.98 18.31
CA LYS A 54 -11.31 -2.09 19.08
C LYS A 54 -10.19 -1.40 18.32
N ILE A 55 -9.53 -0.44 18.96
CA ILE A 55 -8.36 0.27 18.46
C ILE A 55 -7.11 -0.32 19.12
N THR A 56 -6.03 -0.49 18.35
CA THR A 56 -4.72 -0.88 18.87
C THR A 56 -3.64 -0.07 18.18
N TYR A 57 -2.72 0.50 18.95
CA TYR A 57 -1.57 1.25 18.44
C TYR A 57 -0.32 0.77 19.16
N LYS A 58 0.42 -0.14 18.53
CA LYS A 58 1.59 -0.80 19.12
C LYS A 58 2.72 -0.87 18.11
N ALA A 59 3.96 -0.83 18.60
CA ALA A 59 5.12 -1.08 17.76
C ALA A 59 5.05 -2.48 17.14
N GLN A 60 5.22 -2.56 15.82
CA GLN A 60 5.30 -3.82 15.08
C GLN A 60 6.65 -3.88 14.37
N SER A 61 7.27 -5.06 14.38
CA SER A 61 8.50 -5.31 13.63
C SER A 61 8.24 -6.30 12.51
N ARG A 62 8.89 -6.06 11.37
CA ARG A 62 8.88 -6.96 10.21
C ARG A 62 10.32 -7.23 9.81
N THR A 63 10.69 -8.50 9.79
CA THR A 63 11.98 -8.94 9.25
C THR A 63 11.82 -9.25 7.76
N THR A 64 12.67 -8.67 6.92
CA THR A 64 12.76 -8.98 5.49
C THR A 64 14.18 -9.43 5.16
N LEU A 65 14.32 -10.31 4.17
CA LEU A 65 15.63 -10.77 3.74
C LEU A 65 16.31 -9.69 2.90
N ASP A 66 17.54 -9.37 3.28
CA ASP A 66 18.42 -8.48 2.53
C ASP A 66 19.01 -9.25 1.34
N LYS A 67 18.36 -9.12 0.19
CA LYS A 67 18.73 -9.86 -1.03
C LYS A 67 20.12 -9.51 -1.53
N ASP A 68 20.56 -8.27 -1.32
CA ASP A 68 21.86 -7.80 -1.81
C ASP A 68 22.98 -8.46 -0.99
N LYS A 69 22.85 -8.47 0.35
CA LYS A 69 23.79 -9.22 1.20
C LYS A 69 23.78 -10.71 0.94
N LEU A 70 22.62 -11.30 0.64
CA LEU A 70 22.55 -12.72 0.29
C LEU A 70 23.23 -13.01 -1.05
N LYS A 71 23.18 -12.09 -2.02
CA LYS A 71 23.95 -12.21 -3.26
C LYS A 71 25.46 -12.12 -3.04
N ASP A 72 25.93 -11.27 -2.13
CA ASP A 72 27.36 -11.16 -1.82
C ASP A 72 27.93 -12.47 -1.23
N ILE A 73 27.11 -13.22 -0.49
CA ILE A 73 27.50 -14.49 0.14
C ILE A 73 27.34 -15.68 -0.82
N LEU A 74 26.18 -15.76 -1.50
CA LEU A 74 25.78 -16.96 -2.25
C LEU A 74 26.05 -16.85 -3.76
N GLY A 75 26.22 -15.64 -4.30
CA GLY A 75 26.43 -15.43 -5.73
C GLY A 75 25.41 -16.17 -6.60
N ASP A 76 25.90 -17.06 -7.46
CA ASP A 76 25.07 -17.88 -8.36
C ASP A 76 24.26 -18.98 -7.65
N ASP A 77 24.66 -19.39 -6.44
CA ASP A 77 23.94 -20.39 -5.64
C ASP A 77 22.63 -19.85 -5.05
N LEU A 78 22.33 -18.56 -5.22
CA LEU A 78 21.06 -17.97 -4.81
C LEU A 78 19.89 -18.38 -5.73
N LYS A 79 20.17 -18.69 -7.00
CA LYS A 79 19.15 -18.93 -8.05
C LYS A 79 18.09 -19.97 -7.69
N PRO A 80 18.41 -21.12 -7.07
CA PRO A 80 17.41 -22.13 -6.70
C PRO A 80 16.37 -21.64 -5.69
N PHE A 81 16.66 -20.56 -4.95
CA PHE A 81 15.77 -19.97 -3.95
C PHE A 81 14.93 -18.82 -4.51
N GLU A 82 15.17 -18.40 -5.75
CA GLU A 82 14.42 -17.34 -6.40
C GLU A 82 13.18 -17.90 -7.11
N ARG A 83 12.04 -17.24 -6.90
CA ARG A 83 10.80 -17.52 -7.64
C ARG A 83 10.49 -16.36 -8.57
N THR A 84 10.58 -16.59 -9.87
CA THR A 84 10.15 -15.62 -10.88
C THR A 84 8.64 -15.72 -11.11
N THR A 85 7.93 -14.60 -11.06
CA THR A 85 6.52 -14.51 -11.44
C THR A 85 6.34 -13.33 -12.38
N SER A 86 5.78 -13.58 -13.56
CA SER A 86 5.54 -12.56 -14.59
C SER A 86 4.08 -12.13 -14.58
N TYR A 87 3.83 -10.83 -14.59
CA TYR A 87 2.49 -10.23 -14.68
C TYR A 87 2.54 -8.94 -15.50
N ASN A 88 1.42 -8.63 -16.16
CA ASN A 88 1.29 -7.40 -16.94
C ASN A 88 0.88 -6.24 -16.01
N VAL A 89 1.44 -5.06 -16.25
CA VAL A 89 1.11 -3.84 -15.51
C VAL A 89 0.53 -2.80 -16.46
N LEU A 90 -0.64 -2.26 -16.12
CA LEU A 90 -1.21 -1.10 -16.81
C LEU A 90 -0.45 0.17 -16.40
N ARG A 91 0.13 0.88 -17.37
CA ARG A 91 0.77 2.19 -17.16
C ARG A 91 0.11 3.22 -18.06
N ILE A 92 -0.42 4.27 -17.45
CA ILE A 92 -1.00 5.43 -18.13
C ILE A 92 -0.16 6.62 -17.68
N ARG A 93 0.58 7.23 -18.61
CA ARG A 93 1.36 8.46 -18.39
C ARG A 93 0.51 9.68 -18.64
#